data_AF-A0A8S9YYF3-F1
#
_entry.id   AF-A0A8S9YYF3-F1
#
_cell.length_a   1.000
_cell.length_b   1.000
_cell.length_c   1.000
_cell.angle_alpha   90.00
_cell.angle_beta   90.00
_cell.angle_gamma   90.00
#
_symmetry.space_group_name_H-M   'P 1'
#
loop_
_entity.id
_entity.type
_entity.pdbx_description
1 polymer ?
#
loop_
_entity_poly.entity_id
_entity_poly.type
_entity_poly.pdbx_seq_one_letter_code
_entity_poly.pdbx_strand_id
1 'polypeptide(L)'
;MEIRLKSTSTDIRVPCEQLETRASIHWNSGLFTGCHEKYTITHDGDVREHIIGIVVNTSKSPFTSALAQFELKWLVNKLLNWNSMPCQTVAGQGDFDDVDNRPYMADDVPLTEFVLSAPVSTQVCSEIVNRTFADGQILVTGCHLEQTGRTLIYSRRIGKYILTVERRLHNMVPFEVTYVYIFFVNELNARYYGCQFNGYWAQIVFHSESHSR
;
A
#
# COMPACT_ATOMS: atom_id res chain seq x y z
N MET A 1 6.41 -10.69 2.75
CA MET A 1 5.56 -9.52 2.48
C MET A 1 6.41 -8.27 2.55
N GLU A 2 6.27 -7.37 1.59
CA GLU A 2 6.92 -6.05 1.62
C GLU A 2 6.07 -5.08 2.45
N ILE A 3 6.73 -4.27 3.28
CA ILE A 3 6.16 -3.21 4.09
C ILE A 3 6.91 -1.93 3.75
N ARG A 4 6.18 -0.85 3.56
CA ARG A 4 6.75 0.50 3.49
C ARG A 4 6.51 1.18 4.81
N LEU A 5 7.56 1.74 5.40
CA LEU A 5 7.52 2.46 6.66
C LEU A 5 7.99 3.88 6.46
N LYS A 6 7.15 4.86 6.78
CA LYS A 6 7.48 6.27 6.82
C LYS A 6 8.10 6.61 8.17
N SER A 7 9.27 7.23 8.15
CA SER A 7 9.96 7.78 9.34
C SER A 7 10.49 9.19 9.05
N THR A 8 11.08 9.83 10.06
CA THR A 8 11.71 11.14 10.00
C THR A 8 13.16 11.08 10.48
N SER A 9 13.94 12.14 10.28
CA SER A 9 15.31 12.25 10.83
C SER A 9 15.38 12.14 12.36
N THR A 10 14.27 12.36 13.07
CA THR A 10 14.18 12.22 14.52
C THR A 10 14.01 10.76 14.99
N ASP A 11 13.67 9.85 14.09
CA ASP A 11 13.56 8.43 14.39
C ASP A 11 14.94 7.78 14.44
N ILE A 12 15.47 7.60 15.65
CA ILE A 12 16.82 7.03 15.89
C ILE A 12 16.88 5.51 15.85
N ARG A 13 15.73 4.83 15.86
CA ARG A 13 15.64 3.36 15.84
C ARG A 13 15.83 2.84 14.43
N VAL A 14 16.49 1.69 14.29
CA VAL A 14 16.58 1.03 12.98
C VAL A 14 15.18 0.57 12.51
N PRO A 15 14.88 0.53 11.20
CA PRO A 15 13.51 0.37 10.71
C PRO A 15 12.81 -0.91 11.18
N CYS A 16 13.55 -2.02 11.33
CA CYS A 16 13.00 -3.25 11.89
C CYS A 16 12.62 -3.13 13.36
N GLU A 17 13.44 -2.47 14.17
CA GLU A 17 13.13 -2.21 15.58
C GLU A 17 11.87 -1.33 15.72
N GLN A 18 11.68 -0.38 14.80
CA GLN A 18 10.47 0.44 14.74
C GLN A 18 9.22 -0.43 14.48
N LEU A 19 9.27 -1.34 13.50
CA LEU A 19 8.15 -2.27 13.22
C LEU A 19 7.90 -3.25 14.37
N GLU A 20 8.95 -3.78 14.97
CA GLU A 20 8.89 -4.72 16.10
C GLU A 20 8.25 -4.06 17.32
N THR A 21 8.67 -2.84 17.64
CA THR A 21 8.10 -2.09 18.77
C THR A 21 6.62 -1.76 18.54
N ARG A 22 6.25 -1.37 17.31
CA ARG A 22 4.88 -0.97 16.95
C ARG A 22 3.85 -2.09 17.10
N ALA A 23 4.27 -3.33 16.84
CA ALA A 23 3.38 -4.49 16.80
C ALA A 23 3.89 -5.65 17.66
N SER A 24 4.52 -5.36 18.79
CA SER A 24 5.28 -6.32 19.60
C SER A 24 4.51 -7.61 19.93
N ILE A 25 3.20 -7.51 20.20
CA ILE A 25 2.33 -8.67 20.45
C ILE A 25 2.32 -9.65 19.26
N HIS A 26 2.33 -9.14 18.03
CA HIS A 26 2.30 -9.94 16.80
C HIS A 26 3.67 -10.51 16.43
N TRP A 27 4.76 -9.83 16.80
CA TRP A 27 6.11 -10.39 16.69
C TRP A 27 6.33 -11.49 17.72
N ASN A 28 5.96 -11.25 18.98
CA ASN A 28 6.09 -12.21 20.08
C ASN A 28 5.23 -13.46 19.89
N SER A 29 4.07 -13.35 19.23
CA SER A 29 3.23 -14.52 18.91
C SER A 29 3.76 -15.36 17.74
N GLY A 30 4.79 -14.86 17.03
CA GLY A 30 5.32 -15.46 15.81
C GLY A 30 4.42 -15.27 14.58
N LEU A 31 3.45 -14.36 14.63
CA LEU A 31 2.67 -13.95 13.46
C LEU A 31 3.55 -13.19 12.45
N PHE A 32 4.43 -12.32 12.95
CA PHE A 32 5.45 -11.63 12.16
C PHE A 32 6.84 -12.14 12.55
N THR A 33 7.68 -12.45 11.57
CA THR A 33 9.08 -12.87 11.76
C THR A 33 9.97 -12.39 10.61
N GLY A 34 11.29 -12.54 10.74
CA GLY A 34 12.24 -12.36 9.62
C GLY A 34 12.32 -10.94 9.05
N CYS A 35 12.26 -9.92 9.91
CA CYS A 35 12.39 -8.53 9.47
C CYS A 35 13.76 -8.26 8.85
N HIS A 36 13.78 -7.68 7.65
CA HIS A 36 14.99 -7.21 6.99
C HIS A 36 14.70 -5.96 6.16
N GLU A 37 15.55 -4.94 6.28
CA GLU A 37 15.49 -3.75 5.44
C GLU A 37 16.07 -4.06 4.06
N LYS A 38 15.37 -3.68 2.99
CA LYS A 38 15.87 -3.80 1.62
C LYS A 38 16.65 -2.55 1.22
N TYR A 39 16.02 -1.38 1.35
CA TYR A 39 16.62 -0.08 1.06
C TYR A 39 15.75 1.04 1.66
N THR A 40 16.34 2.24 1.71
CA THR A 40 15.69 3.47 2.20
C THR A 40 15.73 4.54 1.11
N ILE A 41 14.59 5.20 0.92
CA ILE A 41 14.47 6.40 0.08
C ILE A 41 14.35 7.60 1.01
N THR A 42 15.12 8.66 0.73
CA THR A 42 15.01 9.93 1.45
C THR A 42 14.28 10.92 0.55
N HIS A 43 13.22 11.49 1.08
CA HIS A 43 12.37 12.49 0.44
C HIS A 43 12.69 13.88 1.02
N ASP A 44 12.17 14.93 0.38
CA ASP A 44 12.30 16.29 0.89
C ASP A 44 11.78 16.44 2.33
N GLY A 45 12.43 17.31 3.10
CA GLY A 45 12.07 17.58 4.50
C GLY A 45 12.44 16.46 5.48
N ASP A 46 13.54 15.74 5.21
CA ASP A 46 14.08 14.66 6.07
C ASP A 46 13.13 13.47 6.31
N VAL A 47 12.14 13.32 5.44
CA VAL A 47 11.21 12.19 5.50
C VAL A 47 11.86 11.00 4.83
N ARG A 48 11.85 9.85 5.49
CA ARG A 48 12.40 8.60 4.94
C ARG A 48 11.30 7.59 4.72
N GLU A 49 11.45 6.82 3.65
CA GLU A 49 10.63 5.66 3.34
C GLU A 49 11.52 4.42 3.33
N HIS A 50 11.28 3.53 4.29
CA HIS A 50 11.99 2.27 4.41
C HIS A 50 11.19 1.16 3.74
N ILE A 51 11.83 0.42 2.84
CA ILE A 51 11.25 -0.76 2.21
C ILE A 51 11.76 -1.97 2.98
N ILE A 52 10.86 -2.68 3.64
CA ILE A 52 11.18 -3.74 4.59
C ILE A 52 10.50 -5.03 4.17
N GLY A 53 11.22 -6.14 4.18
CA GLY A 53 10.65 -7.47 4.05
C GLY A 53 10.34 -8.08 5.42
N ILE A 54 9.15 -8.66 5.56
CA ILE A 54 8.76 -9.47 6.72
C ILE A 54 8.17 -10.82 6.27
N VAL A 55 8.21 -11.82 7.13
CA VAL A 55 7.49 -13.09 6.97
C VAL A 55 6.20 -13.03 7.78
N VAL A 56 5.07 -13.37 7.14
CA VAL A 56 3.76 -13.42 7.78
C VAL A 56 3.33 -14.87 7.91
N ASN A 57 3.27 -15.38 9.13
CA ASN A 57 2.85 -16.75 9.39
C ASN A 57 1.32 -16.82 9.48
N THR A 58 0.66 -17.12 8.37
CA THR A 58 -0.81 -17.18 8.29
C THR A 58 -1.42 -18.24 9.21
N SER A 59 -0.67 -19.28 9.60
CA SER A 59 -1.12 -20.29 10.57
C SER A 59 -1.23 -19.74 11.99
N LYS A 60 -0.65 -18.57 12.28
CA LYS A 60 -0.78 -17.82 13.54
C LYS A 60 -1.80 -16.68 13.44
N SER A 61 -2.49 -16.56 12.30
CA SER A 61 -3.56 -15.57 12.11
C SER A 61 -4.72 -15.85 13.06
N PRO A 62 -5.38 -14.82 13.63
CA PRO A 62 -6.59 -15.01 14.42
C PRO A 62 -7.81 -15.42 13.56
N PHE A 63 -7.66 -15.46 12.23
CA PHE A 63 -8.71 -15.85 11.30
C PHE A 63 -8.51 -17.28 10.80
N THR A 64 -9.58 -18.08 10.89
CA THR A 64 -9.58 -19.52 10.53
C THR A 64 -9.71 -19.76 9.02
N SER A 65 -10.26 -18.79 8.30
CA SER A 65 -10.40 -18.87 6.84
C SER A 65 -9.14 -18.31 6.16
N ALA A 66 -8.74 -18.94 5.06
CA ALA A 66 -7.72 -18.37 4.20
C ALA A 66 -8.18 -16.99 3.69
N LEU A 67 -7.36 -15.97 3.93
CA LEU A 67 -7.61 -14.61 3.46
C LEU A 67 -7.12 -14.46 2.02
N ALA A 68 -7.86 -13.70 1.20
CA ALA A 68 -7.35 -13.23 -0.08
C ALA A 68 -6.11 -12.34 0.13
N GLN A 69 -5.28 -12.18 -0.89
CA GLN A 69 -4.04 -11.39 -0.77
C GLN A 69 -4.30 -9.94 -0.32
N PHE A 70 -5.29 -9.26 -0.91
CA PHE A 70 -5.65 -7.89 -0.53
C PHE A 70 -6.21 -7.79 0.90
N GLU A 71 -6.92 -8.84 1.38
CA GLU A 71 -7.40 -8.96 2.75
C GLU A 71 -6.22 -9.13 3.72
N LEU A 72 -5.26 -9.99 3.38
CA LEU A 72 -4.07 -10.22 4.18
C LEU A 72 -3.18 -8.97 4.27
N LYS A 73 -2.94 -8.29 3.16
CA LYS A 73 -2.18 -7.02 3.13
C LYS A 73 -2.86 -5.95 3.98
N TRP A 74 -4.17 -5.80 3.85
CA TRP A 74 -4.95 -4.89 4.70
C TRP A 74 -4.81 -5.24 6.18
N LEU A 75 -4.97 -6.52 6.54
CA LEU A 75 -4.86 -6.99 7.91
C LEU A 75 -3.46 -6.71 8.46
N VAL A 76 -2.40 -7.07 7.72
CA VAL A 76 -1.02 -6.82 8.15
C VAL A 76 -0.78 -5.34 8.40
N ASN A 77 -1.22 -4.46 7.48
CA ASN A 77 -1.11 -3.02 7.70
C ASN A 77 -1.89 -2.54 8.94
N LYS A 78 -3.09 -3.11 9.15
CA LYS A 78 -3.93 -2.79 10.30
C LYS A 78 -3.28 -3.20 11.62
N LEU A 79 -2.65 -4.37 11.67
CA LEU A 79 -1.95 -4.87 12.85
C LEU A 79 -0.67 -4.07 13.15
N LEU A 80 0.09 -3.71 12.11
CA LEU A 80 1.30 -2.88 12.23
C LEU A 80 1.01 -1.44 12.72
N ASN A 81 -0.22 -0.96 12.57
CA ASN A 81 -0.64 0.36 13.03
C ASN A 81 -1.75 0.34 14.10
N TRP A 82 -2.08 -0.82 14.70
CA TRP A 82 -3.31 -0.99 15.50
C TRP A 82 -3.53 0.12 16.56
N ASN A 83 -2.46 0.50 17.26
CA ASN A 83 -2.45 1.55 18.30
C ASN A 83 -1.60 2.77 17.92
N SER A 84 -1.22 2.92 16.65
CA SER A 84 -0.29 3.97 16.22
C SER A 84 -0.99 4.95 15.30
N MET A 85 -1.11 6.20 15.77
CA MET A 85 -1.44 7.35 14.93
C MET A 85 -0.24 8.30 14.96
N PRO A 86 0.21 8.82 13.80
CA PRO A 86 -0.31 8.54 12.46
C PRO A 86 0.03 7.13 11.96
N CYS A 87 -0.72 6.68 10.95
CA CYS A 87 -0.38 5.47 10.19
C CYS A 87 0.94 5.72 9.48
N GLN A 88 1.94 4.91 9.78
CA GLN A 88 3.27 5.06 9.19
C GLN A 88 3.58 3.93 8.21
N THR A 89 2.76 2.88 8.15
CA THR A 89 3.03 1.76 7.24
C THR A 89 1.98 1.61 6.16
N VAL A 90 2.43 0.98 5.08
CA VAL A 90 1.61 0.39 4.03
C VAL A 90 2.16 -1.01 3.75
N ALA A 91 1.30 -1.98 3.49
CA ALA A 91 1.68 -3.37 3.29
C ALA A 91 1.35 -3.86 1.88
N GLY A 92 2.29 -4.59 1.31
CA GLY A 92 2.18 -5.23 0.02
C GLY A 92 2.86 -4.48 -1.12
N GLN A 93 3.17 -5.25 -2.15
CA GLN A 93 3.49 -4.80 -3.49
C GLN A 93 2.33 -5.19 -4.41
N GLY A 94 2.31 -4.71 -5.67
CA GLY A 94 1.36 -5.18 -6.68
C GLY A 94 1.29 -6.72 -6.74
N ASP A 95 0.10 -7.29 -6.84
CA ASP A 95 -0.06 -8.73 -7.10
C ASP A 95 0.02 -9.00 -8.61
N PHE A 96 0.42 -10.21 -9.00
CA PHE A 96 0.49 -10.61 -10.42
C PHE A 96 -0.87 -10.54 -11.14
N ASP A 97 -1.97 -10.67 -10.39
CA ASP A 97 -3.33 -10.56 -10.92
C ASP A 97 -3.81 -9.09 -11.01
N ASP A 98 -3.07 -8.15 -10.39
CA ASP A 98 -3.34 -6.72 -10.42
C ASP A 98 -2.48 -6.08 -11.50
N VAL A 99 -2.96 -6.12 -12.74
CA VAL A 99 -2.17 -5.75 -13.92
C VAL A 99 -2.66 -4.45 -14.55
N ASP A 100 -1.75 -3.49 -14.65
CA ASP A 100 -1.90 -2.32 -15.52
C ASP A 100 -1.51 -2.73 -16.96
N ASN A 101 -2.50 -3.20 -17.74
CA ASN A 101 -2.30 -3.70 -19.10
C ASN A 101 -1.99 -2.56 -20.07
N ARG A 102 -0.74 -2.47 -20.55
CA ARG A 102 -0.31 -1.39 -21.44
C ARG A 102 0.22 -1.86 -22.80
N PRO A 103 -0.23 -1.25 -23.90
CA PRO A 103 0.38 -1.45 -25.21
C PRO A 103 1.68 -0.63 -25.29
N TYR A 104 2.81 -1.32 -25.12
CA TYR A 104 4.16 -0.87 -25.50
C TYR A 104 4.83 0.24 -24.67
N MET A 105 6.17 0.22 -24.70
CA MET A 105 7.06 1.05 -23.87
C MET A 105 7.07 2.52 -24.31
N ALA A 106 6.73 3.40 -23.38
CA ALA A 106 7.58 4.56 -23.13
C ALA A 106 8.02 4.44 -21.67
N ASP A 107 9.32 4.52 -21.42
CA ASP A 107 9.92 4.40 -20.08
C ASP A 107 9.42 5.50 -19.10
N ASP A 108 8.61 6.44 -19.61
CA ASP A 108 8.08 7.62 -18.91
C ASP A 108 6.57 7.55 -18.60
N VAL A 109 5.86 6.44 -18.84
CA VAL A 109 4.40 6.43 -18.59
C VAL A 109 4.09 6.23 -17.10
N PRO A 110 3.52 7.22 -16.39
CA PRO A 110 3.17 7.09 -14.99
C PRO A 110 2.19 5.94 -14.77
N LEU A 111 2.34 5.18 -13.68
CA LEU A 111 1.34 4.21 -13.20
C LEU A 111 -0.04 4.90 -13.09
N THR A 112 -1.07 4.28 -13.65
CA THR A 112 -2.44 4.83 -13.73
C THR A 112 -3.42 4.06 -12.88
N GLU A 113 -3.07 2.84 -12.46
CA GLU A 113 -3.92 2.02 -11.61
C GLU A 113 -3.33 1.80 -10.22
N PHE A 114 -4.11 2.18 -9.21
CA PHE A 114 -3.78 1.96 -7.80
C PHE A 114 -4.80 1.04 -7.16
N VAL A 115 -4.33 -0.01 -6.50
CA VAL A 115 -5.18 -0.93 -5.73
C VAL A 115 -5.31 -0.41 -4.31
N LEU A 116 -6.54 -0.16 -3.87
CA LEU A 116 -6.87 0.28 -2.53
C LEU A 116 -7.65 -0.82 -1.80
N SER A 117 -7.14 -1.28 -0.67
CA SER A 117 -7.88 -2.15 0.25
C SER A 117 -8.47 -1.32 1.38
N ALA A 118 -9.78 -1.43 1.59
CA ALA A 118 -10.50 -0.73 2.65
C ALA A 118 -11.76 -1.50 3.07
N PRO A 119 -12.37 -1.23 4.24
CA PRO A 119 -13.70 -1.72 4.55
C PRO A 119 -14.70 -1.37 3.45
N VAL A 120 -15.53 -2.34 3.05
CA VAL A 120 -16.56 -2.12 2.02
C VAL A 120 -17.53 -1.04 2.49
N SER A 121 -17.58 0.04 1.74
CA SER A 121 -18.52 1.14 1.93
C SER A 121 -18.81 1.82 0.60
N THR A 122 -20.04 2.33 0.44
CA THR A 122 -20.45 3.16 -0.69
C THR A 122 -19.75 4.52 -0.68
N GLN A 123 -19.20 4.94 0.47
CA GLN A 123 -18.57 6.25 0.63
C GLN A 123 -17.14 6.29 0.09
N VAL A 124 -16.40 5.17 0.08
CA VAL A 124 -14.97 5.12 -0.28
C VAL A 124 -14.71 5.84 -1.61
N CYS A 125 -15.39 5.42 -2.69
CA CYS A 125 -15.17 6.02 -4.01
C CYS A 125 -15.65 7.48 -4.09
N SER A 126 -16.82 7.80 -3.53
CA SER A 126 -17.35 9.17 -3.55
C SER A 126 -16.47 10.18 -2.80
N GLU A 127 -15.68 9.69 -1.86
CA GLU A 127 -14.80 10.48 -1.00
C GLU A 127 -13.41 10.71 -1.59
N ILE A 128 -13.00 9.92 -2.59
CA ILE A 128 -11.64 9.99 -3.18
C ILE A 128 -11.63 10.44 -4.64
N VAL A 129 -12.68 10.16 -5.42
CA VAL A 129 -12.78 10.58 -6.83
C VAL A 129 -12.84 12.11 -6.95
N ASN A 130 -12.21 12.63 -8.01
CA ASN A 130 -12.05 14.06 -8.31
C ASN A 130 -11.32 14.85 -7.21
N ARG A 131 -10.45 14.17 -6.45
CA ARG A 131 -9.61 14.80 -5.43
C ARG A 131 -8.14 14.60 -5.74
N THR A 132 -7.36 15.58 -5.31
CA THR A 132 -5.91 15.57 -5.38
C THR A 132 -5.30 15.19 -4.04
N PHE A 133 -4.22 14.42 -4.10
CA PHE A 133 -3.47 13.91 -2.96
C PHE A 133 -1.96 14.08 -3.20
N ALA A 134 -1.17 13.87 -2.15
CA ALA A 134 0.28 13.99 -2.12
C ALA A 134 0.73 15.34 -2.71
N ASP A 135 0.27 16.43 -2.09
CA ASP A 135 0.56 17.82 -2.50
C ASP A 135 0.23 18.12 -3.97
N GLY A 136 -0.87 17.54 -4.45
CA GLY A 136 -1.37 17.77 -5.81
C GLY A 136 -0.78 16.84 -6.87
N GLN A 137 0.09 15.90 -6.50
CA GLN A 137 0.76 15.01 -7.44
C GLN A 137 -0.12 13.88 -7.96
N ILE A 138 -1.17 13.49 -7.23
CA ILE A 138 -2.06 12.40 -7.61
C ILE A 138 -3.49 12.92 -7.68
N LEU A 139 -4.09 12.91 -8.86
CA LEU A 139 -5.53 13.10 -9.03
C LEU A 139 -6.19 11.73 -9.18
N VAL A 140 -7.18 11.41 -8.37
CA VAL A 140 -8.00 10.21 -8.55
C VAL A 140 -9.16 10.56 -9.49
N THR A 141 -9.21 9.95 -10.67
CA THR A 141 -10.25 10.21 -11.69
C THR A 141 -11.31 9.12 -11.72
N GLY A 142 -10.98 7.91 -11.26
CA GLY A 142 -11.89 6.77 -11.21
C GLY A 142 -11.74 5.98 -9.92
N CYS A 143 -12.83 5.33 -9.50
CA CYS A 143 -12.81 4.36 -8.42
C CYS A 143 -13.98 3.40 -8.60
N HIS A 144 -13.69 2.10 -8.52
CA HIS A 144 -14.73 1.08 -8.40
C HIS A 144 -14.32 -0.03 -7.45
N LEU A 145 -15.31 -0.69 -6.85
CA LEU A 145 -15.11 -1.90 -6.06
C LEU A 145 -14.97 -3.08 -7.02
N GLU A 146 -13.77 -3.64 -7.09
CA GLU A 146 -13.45 -4.77 -7.96
C GLU A 146 -13.84 -6.09 -7.31
N GLN A 147 -13.48 -6.26 -6.04
CA GLN A 147 -13.68 -7.52 -5.33
C GLN A 147 -14.08 -7.28 -3.87
N THR A 148 -15.02 -8.07 -3.38
CA THR A 148 -15.38 -8.12 -1.95
C THR A 148 -14.78 -9.36 -1.30
N GLY A 149 -14.12 -9.14 -0.16
CA GLY A 149 -13.57 -10.17 0.69
C GLY A 149 -14.65 -11.07 1.29
N ARG A 150 -14.32 -12.36 1.41
CA ARG A 150 -15.26 -13.36 1.92
C ARG A 150 -15.26 -13.38 3.45
N THR A 151 -14.14 -13.04 4.07
CA THR A 151 -13.94 -13.12 5.52
C THR A 151 -14.32 -11.81 6.21
N LEU A 152 -14.96 -11.91 7.38
CA LEU A 152 -15.17 -10.76 8.24
C LEU A 152 -13.92 -10.54 9.09
N ILE A 153 -13.20 -9.45 8.82
CA ILE A 153 -12.02 -9.05 9.57
C ILE A 153 -12.46 -7.92 10.51
N TYR A 154 -12.48 -8.21 11.83
CA TYR A 154 -13.02 -7.30 12.85
C TYR A 154 -14.44 -6.80 12.53
N SER A 155 -15.32 -7.73 12.17
CA SER A 155 -16.72 -7.47 11.79
C SER A 155 -16.91 -6.60 10.54
N ARG A 156 -15.86 -6.43 9.72
CA ARG A 156 -15.92 -5.69 8.45
C ARG A 156 -15.55 -6.60 7.29
N ARG A 157 -16.26 -6.46 6.17
CA ARG A 157 -15.79 -6.99 4.88
C ARG A 157 -14.78 -6.02 4.32
N ILE A 158 -13.65 -6.53 3.84
CA ILE A 158 -12.65 -5.72 3.14
C ILE A 158 -12.94 -5.79 1.65
N GLY A 159 -12.93 -4.65 0.99
CA GLY A 159 -13.05 -4.50 -0.45
C GLY A 159 -11.69 -4.21 -1.07
N LYS A 160 -11.49 -4.73 -2.26
CA LYS A 160 -10.42 -4.36 -3.19
C LYS A 160 -11.01 -3.37 -4.19
N TYR A 161 -10.54 -2.14 -4.12
CA TYR A 161 -10.95 -1.06 -5.01
C TYR A 161 -9.84 -0.80 -6.01
N ILE A 162 -10.21 -0.53 -7.26
CA ILE A 162 -9.27 -0.07 -8.28
C ILE A 162 -9.51 1.42 -8.47
N LEU A 163 -8.44 2.20 -8.31
CA LEU A 163 -8.44 3.63 -8.55
C LEU A 163 -7.73 3.92 -9.86
N THR A 164 -8.39 4.67 -10.73
CA THR A 164 -7.74 5.31 -11.87
C THR A 164 -7.16 6.63 -11.38
N VAL A 165 -5.86 6.82 -11.63
CA VAL A 165 -5.14 8.02 -11.21
C VAL A 165 -4.43 8.70 -12.36
N GLU A 166 -4.42 10.02 -12.31
CA GLU A 166 -3.57 10.86 -13.13
C GLU A 166 -2.44 11.42 -12.27
N ARG A 167 -1.20 11.14 -12.65
CA ARG A 167 -0.02 11.71 -11.99
C ARG A 167 0.28 13.07 -12.59
N ARG A 168 0.20 14.12 -11.77
CA ARG A 168 0.54 15.50 -12.16
C ARG A 168 2.04 15.70 -11.93
N LEU A 169 2.83 15.57 -13.00
CA LEU A 169 4.30 15.47 -12.97
C LEU A 169 5.06 16.79 -12.65
N HIS A 170 4.38 17.84 -12.17
CA HIS A 170 4.98 19.19 -12.12
C HIS A 170 6.21 19.35 -11.21
N ASN A 171 6.47 18.41 -10.30
CA ASN A 171 7.66 18.39 -9.42
C ASN A 171 8.42 17.06 -9.46
N MET A 172 8.29 16.27 -10.53
CA MET A 172 8.99 14.99 -10.61
C MET A 172 10.39 15.16 -11.18
N VAL A 173 11.39 14.63 -10.47
CA VAL A 173 12.69 14.32 -11.08
C VAL A 173 12.44 13.11 -12.00
N PRO A 174 12.69 13.23 -13.32
CA PRO A 174 12.63 12.08 -14.22
C PRO A 174 13.54 10.95 -13.70
N PHE A 175 13.18 9.70 -13.94
CA PHE A 175 13.96 8.49 -13.58
C PHE A 175 13.95 8.04 -12.11
N GLU A 176 13.35 8.79 -11.18
CA GLU A 176 12.99 8.22 -9.89
C GLU A 176 11.55 7.72 -9.97
N VAL A 177 11.36 6.39 -9.89
CA VAL A 177 10.05 5.80 -9.58
C VAL A 177 9.71 6.26 -8.17
N THR A 178 9.22 7.48 -8.06
CA THR A 178 8.86 8.09 -6.79
C THR A 178 7.68 7.31 -6.28
N TYR A 179 7.95 6.51 -5.24
CA TYR A 179 6.98 5.68 -4.56
C TYR A 179 6.06 6.54 -3.67
N VAL A 180 5.41 7.54 -4.27
CA VAL A 180 4.54 8.53 -3.61
C VAL A 180 3.33 7.88 -2.92
N TYR A 181 3.12 6.58 -3.09
CA TYR A 181 1.91 5.92 -2.60
C TYR A 181 1.85 5.73 -1.10
N ILE A 182 2.99 5.63 -0.38
CA ILE A 182 2.93 5.67 1.09
C ILE A 182 2.38 7.02 1.57
N PHE A 183 2.73 8.12 0.91
CA PHE A 183 2.19 9.44 1.23
C PHE A 183 0.71 9.54 0.88
N PHE A 184 0.32 9.04 -0.28
CA PHE A 184 -1.09 8.98 -0.68
C PHE A 184 -1.95 8.21 0.32
N VAL A 185 -1.55 6.99 0.69
CA VAL A 185 -2.30 6.16 1.65
C VAL A 185 -2.27 6.76 3.06
N ASN A 186 -1.16 7.37 3.47
CA ASN A 186 -1.08 8.05 4.77
C ASN A 186 -1.98 9.29 4.82
N GLU A 187 -2.07 10.07 3.75
CA GLU A 187 -2.98 11.22 3.66
C GLU A 187 -4.45 10.77 3.73
N LEU A 188 -4.80 9.70 3.00
CA LEU A 188 -6.14 9.08 3.10
C LEU A 188 -6.44 8.67 4.54
N ASN A 189 -5.53 7.94 5.19
CA ASN A 189 -5.71 7.50 6.57
C ASN A 189 -5.77 8.67 7.58
N ALA A 190 -5.04 9.77 7.33
CA ALA A 190 -5.10 10.96 8.17
C ALA A 190 -6.45 11.68 8.06
N ARG A 191 -7.03 11.74 6.86
CA ARG A 191 -8.33 12.38 6.61
C ARG A 191 -9.51 11.59 7.19
N TYR A 192 -9.47 10.26 7.12
CA TYR A 192 -10.61 9.40 7.42
C TYR A 192 -10.51 8.62 8.74
N TYR A 193 -9.51 8.96 9.56
CA TYR A 193 -9.25 8.45 10.91
C TYR A 193 -9.07 6.93 11.04
N GLY A 194 -7.95 6.56 11.66
CA GLY A 194 -7.58 5.16 11.86
C GLY A 194 -7.07 4.55 10.56
N CYS A 195 -6.09 3.64 10.68
CA CYS A 195 -5.43 3.01 9.55
C CYS A 195 -6.37 2.03 8.85
N GLN A 196 -7.36 2.57 8.15
CA GLN A 196 -8.45 1.88 7.47
C GLN A 196 -8.10 1.58 6.01
N PHE A 197 -7.16 2.33 5.44
CA PHE A 197 -6.71 2.19 4.09
C PHE A 197 -5.35 1.50 4.05
N ASN A 198 -5.23 0.57 3.13
CA ASN A 198 -3.97 0.03 2.64
C ASN A 198 -4.01 0.12 1.12
N GLY A 199 -2.87 0.13 0.44
CA GLY A 199 -2.89 0.09 -1.01
C GLY A 199 -1.51 -0.05 -1.61
N TYR A 200 -1.46 -0.32 -2.90
CA TYR A 200 -0.24 -0.51 -3.65
C TYR A 200 -0.51 -0.25 -5.13
N TRP A 201 0.53 0.10 -5.87
CA TRP A 201 0.43 0.19 -7.33
C TRP A 201 0.19 -1.19 -7.94
N ALA A 202 -0.68 -1.25 -8.96
CA ALA A 202 -0.80 -2.44 -9.80
C ALA A 202 0.56 -2.78 -10.45
N GLN A 203 0.83 -4.06 -10.69
CA GLN A 203 2.01 -4.46 -11.43
C GLN A 203 1.88 -4.07 -12.90
N ILE A 204 2.99 -3.65 -13.49
CA ILE A 204 3.09 -3.53 -14.95
C ILE A 204 3.45 -4.92 -15.48
N VAL A 205 2.60 -5.51 -16.31
CA VAL A 205 2.96 -6.71 -17.08
C VAL A 205 3.17 -6.32 -18.54
N PHE A 206 4.34 -6.65 -19.05
CA PHE A 206 4.67 -6.44 -20.45
C PHE A 206 4.25 -7.67 -21.26
N HIS A 207 3.36 -7.51 -22.22
CA HIS A 207 3.14 -8.54 -23.24
C HIS A 207 4.19 -8.37 -24.33
N SER A 208 5.01 -9.40 -24.57
CA SER A 208 5.79 -9.46 -25.79
C SER A 208 4.82 -9.63 -26.98
N GLU A 209 4.90 -8.74 -27.96
CA GLU A 209 4.20 -8.98 -29.22
C GLU A 209 4.75 -10.26 -29.84
N SER A 210 3.91 -11.31 -29.89
CA SER A 210 4.16 -12.45 -30.74
C SER A 210 4.16 -11.97 -32.19
N HIS A 211 5.35 -11.71 -32.73
CA HIS A 211 5.56 -11.58 -34.16
C HIS A 211 5.36 -12.97 -34.77
N SER A 212 4.11 -13.30 -35.09
CA SER A 212 3.79 -14.37 -36.04
C SER A 212 4.40 -14.00 -37.39
N ARG A 213 5.50 -14.66 -37.75
CA ARG A 213 5.99 -14.79 -39.12
C ARG A 213 5.24 -15.90 -39.84
#